data_AF-A0A9Q4HXP6-F1
#
_entry.id   AF-A0A9Q4HXP6-F1
#
_cell.length_a   1.000
_cell.length_b   1.000
_cell.length_c   1.000
_cell.angle_alpha   90.00
_cell.angle_beta   90.00
_cell.angle_gamma   90.00
#
_symmetry.space_group_name_H-M   'P 1'
#
loop_
_entity.id
_entity.type
_entity.pdbx_description
1 polymer ?
#
loop_
_entity_poly.entity_id
_entity_poly.type
_entity_poly.pdbx_seq_one_letter_code
_entity_poly.pdbx_strand_id
1 'polypeptide(L)'
;MGKVKRNAPCPCGSGKKYKKCCGSKVVDFPTELAAKEAKQIQEDLVEYAFTVHRESISGFINQHDFLSAMDRQTKDISVFNLGIWGIFFHQLAGEKTIFEEYLQKKGDSITRPKTREIVESWKSMTPALLLLQDLKEGVIHFEDVITKKQFEVEMDANNQDLPPVGSLILGYPIHEAEKAEFFMQFTIFPVKRTEALISKVKKYADAAVKNGKTPEDFMKQEFNNVLFALLAEKDEEPQAETAAEESSVEWANDMEKETAAAIEEGLSGDEYPTELIPAVIDIWKTFCEKKSPVIRKPEAFAAAVEYYVNAISLNGASVSQAKLAKKYGVSASTISSRYKEIESTLQDEADRFAQALSS
;
A
#
# COMPACT_ATOMS: atom_id res chain seq x y z
N MET A 1 -27.39 -22.10 -40.00
CA MET A 1 -26.07 -21.60 -40.41
C MET A 1 -25.00 -22.55 -39.88
N GLY A 2 -24.17 -23.13 -40.75
CA GLY A 2 -23.19 -24.15 -40.35
C GLY A 2 -21.97 -23.57 -39.64
N LYS A 3 -21.49 -24.23 -38.58
CA LYS A 3 -20.24 -23.85 -37.88
C LYS A 3 -19.06 -23.87 -38.87
N VAL A 4 -18.38 -22.73 -39.00
CA VAL A 4 -17.18 -22.60 -39.88
C VAL A 4 -16.07 -23.51 -39.38
N LYS A 5 -15.52 -24.34 -40.27
CA LYS A 5 -14.46 -25.29 -39.92
C LYS A 5 -13.17 -24.54 -39.52
N ARG A 6 -12.53 -24.92 -38.42
CA ARG A 6 -11.32 -24.25 -37.86
C ARG A 6 -10.19 -23.96 -38.86
N ASN A 7 -9.98 -24.80 -39.87
CA ASN A 7 -8.93 -24.61 -40.87
C ASN A 7 -9.40 -23.98 -42.19
N ALA A 8 -10.71 -23.69 -42.33
CA ALA A 8 -11.25 -23.04 -43.52
C ALA A 8 -10.77 -21.57 -43.61
N PRO A 9 -10.76 -20.97 -44.80
CA PRO A 9 -10.58 -19.52 -44.96
C PRO A 9 -11.58 -18.75 -44.09
N CYS A 10 -11.10 -17.69 -43.44
CA CYS A 10 -11.92 -16.91 -42.52
C CYS A 10 -13.02 -16.14 -43.29
N PRO A 11 -14.29 -16.17 -42.84
CA PRO A 11 -15.40 -15.51 -43.54
C PRO A 11 -15.33 -13.98 -43.51
N CYS A 12 -14.43 -13.37 -42.71
CA CYS A 12 -14.22 -11.92 -42.69
C CYS A 12 -13.42 -11.38 -43.90
N GLY A 13 -13.01 -12.25 -44.84
CA GLY A 13 -12.27 -11.84 -46.04
C GLY A 13 -10.76 -11.65 -45.86
N SER A 14 -10.21 -11.98 -44.69
CA SER A 14 -8.78 -11.77 -44.39
C SER A 14 -7.80 -12.72 -45.11
N GLY A 15 -8.31 -13.77 -45.79
CA GLY A 15 -7.49 -14.81 -46.44
C GLY A 15 -6.77 -15.78 -45.47
N LYS A 16 -6.80 -15.55 -44.16
CA LYS A 16 -6.19 -16.43 -43.14
C LYS A 16 -7.12 -17.61 -42.79
N LYS A 17 -6.56 -18.69 -42.22
CA LYS A 17 -7.36 -19.79 -41.64
C LYS A 17 -8.17 -19.28 -40.45
N TYR A 18 -9.44 -19.69 -40.31
CA TYR A 18 -10.36 -19.22 -39.27
C TYR A 18 -9.76 -19.28 -37.86
N LYS A 19 -9.09 -20.39 -37.48
CA LYS A 19 -8.42 -20.54 -36.18
C LYS A 19 -7.23 -19.60 -35.92
N LYS A 20 -6.72 -18.90 -36.94
CA LYS A 20 -5.62 -17.94 -36.85
C LYS A 20 -6.10 -16.51 -37.15
N CYS A 21 -7.41 -16.28 -37.09
CA CYS A 21 -8.08 -15.01 -37.33
C CYS A 21 -9.25 -14.91 -36.35
N CYS A 22 -10.50 -14.78 -36.82
CA CYS A 22 -11.69 -14.63 -35.97
C CYS A 22 -11.98 -15.81 -35.02
N GLY A 23 -11.28 -16.95 -35.15
CA GLY A 23 -11.38 -18.10 -34.26
C GLY A 23 -10.08 -18.39 -33.48
N SER A 24 -9.17 -17.42 -33.38
CA SER A 24 -7.93 -17.53 -32.62
C SER A 24 -8.18 -17.28 -31.12
N LYS A 25 -7.71 -18.18 -30.25
CA LYS A 25 -7.67 -18.00 -28.78
C LYS A 25 -6.26 -17.55 -28.33
N VAL A 26 -5.68 -16.60 -29.04
CA VAL A 26 -4.39 -16.00 -28.66
C VAL A 26 -4.77 -14.67 -28.05
N VAL A 27 -4.47 -14.47 -26.77
CA VAL A 27 -4.55 -13.16 -26.11
C VAL A 27 -3.79 -12.20 -27.01
N ASP A 28 -4.48 -11.19 -27.53
CA ASP A 28 -3.98 -10.37 -28.63
C ASP A 28 -2.73 -9.63 -28.14
N PHE A 29 -1.56 -9.94 -28.71
CA PHE A 29 -0.29 -9.22 -28.46
C PHE A 29 -0.43 -7.68 -28.52
N PRO A 30 -1.32 -7.09 -29.36
CA PRO A 30 -1.63 -5.66 -29.31
C PRO A 30 -2.24 -5.15 -28.00
N THR A 31 -3.00 -5.98 -27.27
CA THR A 31 -3.69 -5.60 -26.01
C THR A 31 -2.71 -5.51 -24.84
N GLU A 32 -1.79 -6.47 -24.71
CA GLU A 32 -0.79 -6.46 -23.65
C GLU A 32 0.20 -5.29 -23.80
N LEU A 33 0.59 -4.98 -25.05
CA LEU A 33 1.42 -3.81 -25.33
C LEU A 33 0.69 -2.50 -25.01
N ALA A 34 -0.61 -2.40 -25.33
CA ALA A 34 -1.41 -1.23 -25.00
C ALA A 34 -1.55 -1.05 -23.48
N ALA A 35 -1.74 -2.13 -22.72
CA ALA A 35 -1.77 -2.10 -21.26
C ALA A 35 -0.41 -1.66 -20.67
N LYS A 36 0.70 -2.14 -21.23
CA LYS A 36 2.04 -1.69 -20.82
C LYS A 36 2.30 -0.22 -21.12
N GLU A 37 1.92 0.26 -22.32
CA GLU A 37 1.99 1.68 -22.68
C GLU A 37 1.12 2.53 -21.75
N ALA A 38 -0.10 2.06 -21.44
CA ALA A 38 -0.99 2.75 -20.51
C ALA A 38 -0.38 2.86 -19.10
N LYS A 39 0.27 1.79 -18.58
CA LYS A 39 1.00 1.84 -17.31
C LYS A 39 2.11 2.88 -17.30
N GLN A 40 2.91 2.96 -18.37
CA GLN A 40 3.93 4.01 -18.49
C GLN A 40 3.29 5.40 -18.46
N ILE A 41 2.15 5.58 -19.14
CA ILE A 41 1.41 6.85 -19.12
C ILE A 41 0.86 7.18 -17.73
N GLN A 42 0.50 6.18 -16.90
CA GLN A 42 0.12 6.42 -15.49
C GLN A 42 1.30 7.02 -14.72
N GLU A 43 2.49 6.41 -14.84
CA GLU A 43 3.72 6.90 -14.20
C GLU A 43 4.07 8.31 -14.68
N ASP A 44 4.07 8.54 -16.00
CA ASP A 44 4.36 9.85 -16.60
C ASP A 44 3.36 10.93 -16.18
N LEU A 45 2.09 10.57 -15.97
CA LEU A 45 1.05 11.48 -15.48
C LEU A 45 1.29 11.85 -14.01
N VAL A 46 1.58 10.86 -13.17
CA VAL A 46 1.89 11.11 -11.75
C VAL A 46 3.17 11.95 -11.64
N GLU A 47 4.24 11.61 -12.37
CA GLU A 47 5.45 12.42 -12.40
C GLU A 47 5.17 13.85 -12.87
N TYR A 48 4.43 14.02 -13.98
CA TYR A 48 4.03 15.34 -14.47
C TYR A 48 3.30 16.15 -13.41
N ALA A 49 2.38 15.52 -12.70
CA ALA A 49 1.61 16.16 -11.65
C ALA A 49 2.48 16.62 -10.47
N PHE A 50 3.37 15.77 -9.96
CA PHE A 50 4.22 16.07 -8.80
C PHE A 50 5.46 16.92 -9.13
N THR A 51 5.82 17.07 -10.41
CA THR A 51 6.94 17.92 -10.85
C THR A 51 6.46 19.27 -11.40
N VAL A 52 5.52 19.28 -12.34
CA VAL A 52 5.04 20.50 -13.01
C VAL A 52 3.99 21.22 -12.17
N HIS A 53 3.12 20.47 -11.47
CA HIS A 53 2.06 21.03 -10.62
C HIS A 53 2.34 20.83 -9.12
N ARG A 54 3.63 20.76 -8.74
CA ARG A 54 4.08 20.48 -7.37
C ARG A 54 3.42 21.39 -6.33
N GLU A 55 3.38 22.70 -6.58
CA GLU A 55 2.82 23.67 -5.64
C GLU A 55 1.32 23.49 -5.48
N SER A 56 0.58 23.33 -6.57
CA SER A 56 -0.87 23.12 -6.55
C SER A 56 -1.25 21.80 -5.86
N ILE A 57 -0.54 20.72 -6.13
CA ILE A 57 -0.76 19.42 -5.46
C ILE A 57 -0.40 19.50 -3.98
N SER A 58 0.78 20.02 -3.64
CA SER A 58 1.20 20.14 -2.24
C SER A 58 0.22 21.04 -1.45
N GLY A 59 -0.17 22.18 -2.03
CA GLY A 59 -1.15 23.08 -1.45
C GLY A 59 -2.54 22.46 -1.30
N PHE A 60 -2.93 21.56 -2.21
CA PHE A 60 -4.17 20.79 -2.09
C PHE A 60 -4.08 19.76 -0.95
N ILE A 61 -3.05 18.92 -0.94
CA ILE A 61 -2.87 17.85 0.06
C ILE A 61 -2.79 18.45 1.47
N ASN A 62 -2.07 19.57 1.64
CA ASN A 62 -1.88 20.22 2.94
C ASN A 62 -3.12 20.92 3.50
N GLN A 63 -4.26 20.96 2.78
CA GLN A 63 -5.54 21.46 3.31
C GLN A 63 -6.20 20.46 4.28
N HIS A 64 -5.67 19.24 4.37
CA HIS A 64 -6.25 18.17 5.15
C HIS A 64 -5.53 18.00 6.49
N ASP A 65 -6.01 18.70 7.52
CA ASP A 65 -5.40 18.73 8.85
C ASP A 65 -5.25 17.34 9.51
N PHE A 66 -6.10 16.38 9.15
CA PHE A 66 -6.05 15.02 9.69
C PHE A 66 -4.72 14.30 9.39
N LEU A 67 -3.98 14.74 8.35
CA LEU A 67 -2.66 14.20 8.02
C LEU A 67 -1.60 14.46 9.10
N SER A 68 -1.78 15.51 9.91
CA SER A 68 -0.81 15.89 10.95
C SER A 68 -0.81 14.93 12.14
N ALA A 69 -1.92 14.24 12.38
CA ALA A 69 -2.10 13.33 13.50
C ALA A 69 -1.77 11.86 13.15
N MET A 70 -1.42 11.59 11.89
CA MET A 70 -1.12 10.24 11.40
C MET A 70 0.34 9.85 11.62
N ASP A 71 0.58 8.55 11.84
CA ASP A 71 1.91 7.97 11.69
C ASP A 71 2.39 8.07 10.23
N ARG A 72 3.68 7.89 10.00
CA ARG A 72 4.31 8.05 8.68
C ARG A 72 3.67 7.16 7.62
N GLN A 73 3.42 5.88 7.91
CA GLN A 73 2.90 4.93 6.93
C GLN A 73 1.47 5.30 6.51
N THR A 74 0.60 5.57 7.49
CA THR A 74 -0.78 5.99 7.24
C THR A 74 -0.85 7.33 6.51
N LYS A 75 0.07 8.25 6.85
CA LYS A 75 0.21 9.53 6.17
C LYS A 75 0.63 9.35 4.71
N ASP A 76 1.60 8.50 4.42
CA ASP A 76 2.08 8.25 3.05
C ASP A 76 0.96 7.64 2.16
N ILE A 77 0.18 6.69 2.70
CA ILE A 77 -1.01 6.15 2.03
C ILE A 77 -2.04 7.26 1.76
N SER A 78 -2.28 8.13 2.74
CA SER A 78 -3.23 9.23 2.60
C SER A 78 -2.76 10.26 1.57
N VAL A 79 -1.49 10.65 1.60
CA VAL A 79 -0.86 11.58 0.63
C VAL A 79 -0.93 11.02 -0.78
N PHE A 80 -0.65 9.72 -0.96
CA PHE A 80 -0.76 9.07 -2.26
C PHE A 80 -2.20 9.15 -2.81
N ASN A 81 -3.19 8.73 -2.02
CA ASN A 81 -4.59 8.74 -2.43
C ASN A 81 -5.12 10.17 -2.65
N LEU A 82 -4.77 11.13 -1.79
CA LEU A 82 -5.11 12.55 -2.00
C LEU A 82 -4.45 13.10 -3.27
N GLY A 83 -3.22 12.69 -3.58
CA GLY A 83 -2.54 13.06 -4.82
C GLY A 83 -3.30 12.61 -6.07
N ILE A 84 -3.68 11.33 -6.14
CA ILE A 84 -4.48 10.80 -7.26
C ILE A 84 -5.85 11.50 -7.31
N TRP A 85 -6.48 11.71 -6.16
CA TRP A 85 -7.74 12.43 -6.09
C TRP A 85 -7.62 13.87 -6.64
N GLY A 86 -6.57 14.60 -6.27
CA GLY A 86 -6.27 15.92 -6.78
C GLY A 86 -6.03 15.96 -8.29
N ILE A 87 -5.32 14.96 -8.83
CA ILE A 87 -5.00 14.87 -10.27
C ILE A 87 -6.25 14.77 -11.15
N PHE A 88 -7.23 13.98 -10.72
CA PHE A 88 -8.39 13.60 -11.54
C PHE A 88 -9.67 14.37 -11.23
N PHE A 89 -9.83 14.88 -10.00
CA PHE A 89 -11.12 15.38 -9.53
C PHE A 89 -11.10 16.85 -9.06
N HIS A 90 -9.93 17.49 -9.05
CA HIS A 90 -9.80 18.90 -8.66
C HIS A 90 -9.13 19.74 -9.74
N GLN A 91 -9.62 20.98 -9.89
CA GLN A 91 -9.07 21.95 -10.83
C GLN A 91 -7.76 22.54 -10.30
N LEU A 92 -6.68 21.76 -10.41
CA LEU A 92 -5.33 22.13 -9.95
C LEU A 92 -4.42 22.66 -11.07
N ALA A 93 -4.94 22.77 -12.30
CA ALA A 93 -4.25 23.29 -13.48
C ALA A 93 -5.07 24.40 -14.16
N GLY A 94 -5.33 25.49 -13.42
CA GLY A 94 -6.23 26.56 -13.86
C GLY A 94 -7.69 26.14 -13.76
N GLU A 95 -8.45 26.23 -14.85
CA GLU A 95 -9.86 25.77 -14.91
C GLU A 95 -9.99 24.26 -15.20
N LYS A 96 -8.87 23.54 -15.22
CA LYS A 96 -8.80 22.11 -15.57
C LYS A 96 -8.21 21.28 -14.43
N THR A 97 -8.56 20.01 -14.44
CA THR A 97 -7.81 18.98 -13.71
C THR A 97 -6.42 18.81 -14.33
N ILE A 98 -5.46 18.30 -13.55
CA ILE A 98 -4.11 18.02 -14.06
C ILE A 98 -4.19 16.96 -15.17
N PHE A 99 -5.08 15.98 -15.04
CA PHE A 99 -5.27 14.97 -16.06
C PHE A 99 -5.79 15.55 -17.40
N GLU A 100 -6.76 16.46 -17.37
CA GLU A 100 -7.25 17.14 -18.57
C GLU A 100 -6.15 17.97 -19.25
N GLU A 101 -5.34 18.68 -18.47
CA GLU A 101 -4.22 19.46 -19.00
C GLU A 101 -3.13 18.55 -19.59
N TYR A 102 -2.83 17.44 -18.92
CA TYR A 102 -1.91 16.41 -19.40
C TYR A 102 -2.37 15.85 -20.75
N LEU A 103 -3.65 15.48 -20.88
CA LEU A 103 -4.20 14.99 -22.14
C LEU A 103 -4.15 16.03 -23.25
N GLN A 104 -4.38 17.31 -22.93
CA GLN A 104 -4.26 18.38 -23.91
C GLN A 104 -2.82 18.53 -24.43
N LYS A 105 -1.81 18.40 -23.57
CA LYS A 105 -0.40 18.62 -23.93
C LYS A 105 0.26 17.39 -24.53
N LYS A 106 -0.09 16.19 -24.05
CA LYS A 106 0.60 14.92 -24.35
C LYS A 106 -0.30 13.89 -25.02
N GLY A 107 -1.63 14.07 -25.06
CA GLY A 107 -2.54 13.08 -25.64
C GLY A 107 -2.30 12.77 -27.12
N ASP A 108 -1.80 13.75 -27.89
CA ASP A 108 -1.47 13.56 -29.31
C ASP A 108 -0.26 12.63 -29.53
N SER A 109 0.63 12.46 -28.54
CA SER A 109 1.74 11.50 -28.63
C SER A 109 1.28 10.05 -28.44
N ILE A 110 0.05 9.83 -27.94
CA ILE A 110 -0.55 8.51 -27.79
C ILE A 110 -1.09 8.05 -29.15
N THR A 111 -0.22 7.42 -29.94
CA THR A 111 -0.51 7.03 -31.33
C THR A 111 -1.35 5.77 -31.45
N ARG A 112 -1.24 4.84 -30.49
CA ARG A 112 -1.96 3.55 -30.54
C ARG A 112 -3.42 3.73 -30.13
N PRO A 113 -4.40 3.31 -30.96
CA PRO A 113 -5.82 3.49 -30.64
C PRO A 113 -6.26 2.83 -29.33
N LYS A 114 -5.83 1.59 -29.06
CA LYS A 114 -6.21 0.88 -27.82
C LYS A 114 -5.61 1.52 -26.57
N THR A 115 -4.38 2.02 -26.65
CA THR A 115 -3.75 2.79 -25.55
C THR A 115 -4.52 4.08 -25.31
N ARG A 116 -4.88 4.79 -26.38
CA ARG A 116 -5.69 6.01 -26.29
C ARG A 116 -7.06 5.75 -25.67
N GLU A 117 -7.73 4.66 -26.05
CA GLU A 117 -8.99 4.21 -25.46
C GLU A 117 -8.86 3.96 -23.95
N ILE A 118 -7.83 3.21 -23.52
CA ILE A 118 -7.57 2.95 -22.10
C ILE A 118 -7.35 4.27 -21.35
N VAL A 119 -6.49 5.16 -21.86
CA VAL A 119 -6.19 6.44 -21.19
C VAL A 119 -7.42 7.35 -21.15
N GLU A 120 -8.19 7.43 -22.24
CA GLU A 120 -9.45 8.20 -22.30
C GLU A 120 -10.48 7.69 -21.29
N SER A 121 -10.53 6.38 -21.04
CA SER A 121 -11.45 5.78 -20.06
C SER A 121 -11.25 6.30 -18.64
N TRP A 122 -10.04 6.78 -18.29
CA TRP A 122 -9.73 7.33 -16.97
C TRP A 122 -10.56 8.59 -16.65
N LYS A 123 -11.15 9.25 -17.66
CA LYS A 123 -12.09 10.38 -17.46
C LYS A 123 -13.35 9.97 -16.71
N SER A 124 -13.74 8.70 -16.80
CA SER A 124 -14.91 8.15 -16.10
C SER A 124 -14.56 7.48 -14.76
N MET A 125 -13.28 7.43 -14.41
CA MET A 125 -12.78 6.81 -13.19
C MET A 125 -13.39 7.48 -11.94
N THR A 126 -13.60 6.67 -10.91
CA THR A 126 -14.02 7.11 -9.58
C THR A 126 -13.12 6.44 -8.53
N PRO A 127 -12.84 7.07 -7.40
CA PRO A 127 -12.34 6.34 -6.25
C PRO A 127 -13.39 5.31 -5.84
N ALA A 128 -12.97 4.11 -5.45
CA ALA A 128 -13.85 3.02 -5.08
C ALA A 128 -13.37 2.33 -3.80
N LEU A 129 -14.33 1.94 -2.97
CA LEU A 129 -14.12 1.11 -1.80
C LEU A 129 -14.74 -0.25 -2.05
N LEU A 130 -13.91 -1.22 -2.39
CA LEU A 130 -14.28 -2.52 -2.92
C LEU A 130 -14.18 -3.60 -1.85
N LEU A 131 -15.24 -4.36 -1.65
CA LEU A 131 -15.23 -5.57 -0.83
C LEU A 131 -14.95 -6.78 -1.71
N LEU A 132 -13.91 -7.55 -1.39
CA LEU A 132 -13.63 -8.82 -2.05
C LEU A 132 -14.67 -9.86 -1.65
N GLN A 133 -15.53 -10.26 -2.58
CA GLN A 133 -16.64 -11.18 -2.32
C GLN A 133 -16.25 -12.65 -2.51
N ASP A 134 -15.57 -12.97 -3.61
CA ASP A 134 -15.07 -14.32 -3.85
C ASP A 134 -13.92 -14.35 -4.87
N LEU A 135 -13.26 -15.52 -4.94
CA LEU A 135 -12.28 -15.89 -5.95
C LEU A 135 -12.76 -17.18 -6.61
N LYS A 136 -13.14 -17.13 -7.89
CA LYS A 136 -13.62 -18.30 -8.65
C LYS A 136 -12.97 -18.34 -10.02
N GLU A 137 -12.46 -19.51 -10.38
CA GLU A 137 -11.92 -19.77 -11.73
C GLU A 137 -10.82 -18.78 -12.18
N GLY A 138 -10.05 -18.21 -11.24
CA GLY A 138 -9.00 -17.21 -11.53
C GLY A 138 -9.52 -15.78 -11.68
N VAL A 139 -10.78 -15.54 -11.36
CA VAL A 139 -11.43 -14.22 -11.34
C VAL A 139 -11.77 -13.83 -9.91
N ILE A 140 -11.38 -12.62 -9.51
CA ILE A 140 -11.79 -12.00 -8.25
C ILE A 140 -13.01 -11.13 -8.50
N HIS A 141 -14.04 -11.32 -7.67
CA HIS A 141 -15.25 -10.52 -7.70
C HIS A 141 -15.26 -9.52 -6.55
N PHE A 142 -15.48 -8.25 -6.90
CA PHE A 142 -15.56 -7.14 -5.96
C PHE A 142 -16.93 -6.47 -6.02
N GLU A 143 -17.46 -6.09 -4.87
CA GLU A 143 -18.59 -5.15 -4.78
C GLU A 143 -18.11 -3.81 -4.23
N ASP A 144 -18.41 -2.71 -4.91
CA ASP A 144 -18.26 -1.38 -4.35
C ASP A 144 -19.28 -1.18 -3.21
N VAL A 145 -18.75 -0.96 -2.01
CA VAL A 145 -19.53 -0.82 -0.78
C VAL A 145 -20.51 0.34 -0.85
N ILE A 146 -20.16 1.40 -1.59
CA ILE A 146 -20.87 2.68 -1.67
C ILE A 146 -21.80 2.70 -2.90
N THR A 147 -21.27 2.41 -4.09
CA THR A 147 -22.04 2.50 -5.34
C THR A 147 -22.80 1.22 -5.69
N LYS A 148 -22.50 0.10 -5.03
CA LYS A 148 -23.05 -1.25 -5.30
C LYS A 148 -22.72 -1.83 -6.66
N LYS A 149 -21.81 -1.20 -7.41
CA LYS A 149 -21.30 -1.73 -8.67
C LYS A 149 -20.43 -2.97 -8.42
N GLN A 150 -20.50 -3.91 -9.35
CA GLN A 150 -19.70 -5.13 -9.34
C GLN A 150 -18.50 -4.95 -10.27
N PHE A 151 -17.35 -5.47 -9.87
CA PHE A 151 -16.11 -5.44 -10.63
C PHE A 151 -15.48 -6.84 -10.66
N GLU A 152 -14.95 -7.22 -11.81
CA GLU A 152 -14.30 -8.52 -12.02
C GLU A 152 -12.84 -8.30 -12.44
N VAL A 153 -11.91 -8.82 -11.64
CA VAL A 153 -10.47 -8.76 -11.92
C VAL A 153 -9.98 -10.16 -12.23
N GLU A 154 -9.58 -10.42 -13.47
CA GLU A 154 -8.84 -11.63 -13.79
C GLU A 154 -7.42 -11.54 -13.23
N MET A 155 -6.97 -12.60 -12.55
CA MET A 155 -5.62 -12.67 -12.02
C MET A 155 -4.86 -13.86 -12.58
N ASP A 156 -3.53 -13.71 -12.71
CA ASP A 156 -2.67 -14.85 -12.97
C ASP A 156 -2.63 -15.72 -11.71
N ALA A 157 -3.19 -16.92 -11.80
CA ALA A 157 -3.32 -17.88 -10.70
C ALA A 157 -1.97 -18.34 -10.11
N ASN A 158 -0.85 -17.94 -10.70
CA ASN A 158 0.49 -18.22 -10.19
C ASN A 158 1.00 -17.21 -9.14
N ASN A 159 0.26 -16.14 -8.83
CA ASN A 159 0.70 -15.11 -7.88
C ASN A 159 0.26 -15.46 -6.44
N GLN A 160 1.21 -15.55 -5.51
CA GLN A 160 0.99 -16.17 -4.18
C GLN A 160 0.42 -15.23 -3.09
N ASP A 161 0.26 -13.93 -3.35
CA ASP A 161 -0.14 -12.94 -2.33
C ASP A 161 -1.48 -12.26 -2.67
N LEU A 162 -2.56 -13.04 -2.75
CA LEU A 162 -3.91 -12.49 -2.92
C LEU A 162 -4.50 -12.06 -1.57
N PRO A 163 -5.19 -10.90 -1.51
CA PRO A 163 -5.95 -10.55 -0.31
C PRO A 163 -7.03 -11.62 -0.03
N PRO A 164 -7.23 -12.00 1.24
CA PRO A 164 -8.27 -12.96 1.59
C PRO A 164 -9.68 -12.43 1.24
N VAL A 165 -10.59 -13.37 0.97
CA VAL A 165 -12.03 -13.03 0.83
C VAL A 165 -12.52 -12.30 2.07
N GLY A 166 -13.29 -11.23 1.86
CA GLY A 166 -13.73 -10.31 2.89
C GLY A 166 -12.77 -9.14 3.13
N SER A 167 -11.62 -9.08 2.45
CA SER A 167 -10.75 -7.90 2.48
C SER A 167 -11.43 -6.70 1.82
N LEU A 168 -11.18 -5.53 2.40
CA LEU A 168 -11.62 -4.25 1.86
C LEU A 168 -10.45 -3.61 1.09
N ILE A 169 -10.73 -3.08 -0.09
CA ILE A 169 -9.72 -2.50 -0.99
C ILE A 169 -10.13 -1.08 -1.35
N LEU A 170 -9.24 -0.12 -1.16
CA LEU A 170 -9.39 1.26 -1.63
C LEU A 170 -8.51 1.48 -2.86
N GLY A 171 -9.09 1.99 -3.93
CA GLY A 171 -8.34 2.30 -5.14
C GLY A 171 -9.17 2.98 -6.22
N TYR A 172 -8.65 2.97 -7.43
CA TYR A 172 -9.22 3.68 -8.57
C TYR A 172 -9.39 2.71 -9.76
N PRO A 173 -10.51 1.96 -9.83
CA PRO A 173 -10.74 0.99 -10.89
C PRO A 173 -10.98 1.66 -12.26
N ILE A 174 -10.38 1.08 -13.30
CA ILE A 174 -10.50 1.49 -14.70
C ILE A 174 -11.62 0.66 -15.35
N HIS A 175 -12.70 1.33 -15.75
CA HIS A 175 -13.99 0.72 -16.06
C HIS A 175 -14.10 0.08 -17.47
N GLU A 176 -13.16 0.36 -18.39
CA GLU A 176 -13.21 -0.12 -19.80
C GLU A 176 -12.17 -1.19 -20.16
N ALA A 177 -11.38 -1.65 -19.19
CA ALA A 177 -10.55 -2.81 -19.44
C ALA A 177 -11.47 -4.06 -19.42
N GLU A 178 -11.32 -4.98 -20.38
CA GLU A 178 -12.04 -6.28 -20.40
C GLU A 178 -11.82 -7.10 -19.11
N LYS A 179 -10.90 -6.63 -18.26
CA LYS A 179 -10.52 -7.09 -16.92
C LYS A 179 -10.37 -5.84 -16.06
N ALA A 180 -10.93 -5.77 -14.85
CA ALA A 180 -10.75 -4.58 -14.02
C ALA A 180 -9.26 -4.38 -13.69
N GLU A 181 -8.72 -3.23 -14.11
CA GLU A 181 -7.37 -2.77 -13.76
C GLU A 181 -7.49 -1.61 -12.78
N PHE A 182 -6.48 -1.40 -11.94
CA PHE A 182 -6.40 -0.24 -11.05
C PHE A 182 -5.43 0.79 -11.63
N PHE A 183 -5.77 2.07 -11.47
CA PHE A 183 -4.80 3.14 -11.70
C PHE A 183 -3.75 3.10 -10.58
N MET A 184 -2.47 2.91 -10.95
CA MET A 184 -1.35 2.75 -10.02
C MET A 184 -1.52 1.55 -9.06
N GLN A 185 -1.64 1.81 -7.76
CA GLN A 185 -1.72 0.80 -6.70
C GLN A 185 -3.01 1.00 -5.89
N PHE A 186 -3.43 -0.06 -5.20
CA PHE A 186 -4.57 -0.06 -4.29
C PHE A 186 -4.12 -0.33 -2.86
N THR A 187 -4.93 0.09 -1.89
CA THR A 187 -4.70 -0.14 -0.46
C THR A 187 -5.58 -1.28 0.03
N ILE A 188 -5.00 -2.30 0.67
CA ILE A 188 -5.73 -3.41 1.27
C ILE A 188 -5.90 -3.14 2.77
N PHE A 189 -7.12 -3.35 3.27
CA PHE A 189 -7.40 -3.36 4.70
C PHE A 189 -7.66 -4.80 5.18
N PRO A 190 -7.18 -5.17 6.40
CA PRO A 190 -7.40 -6.50 6.96
C PRO A 190 -8.88 -6.83 7.16
N VAL A 191 -9.26 -8.08 6.91
CA VAL A 191 -10.64 -8.58 7.05
C VAL A 191 -11.24 -8.27 8.42
N LYS A 192 -10.43 -8.34 9.48
CA LYS A 192 -10.85 -8.06 10.87
C LYS A 192 -11.42 -6.64 11.06
N ARG A 193 -11.07 -5.69 10.19
CA ARG A 193 -11.54 -4.29 10.25
C ARG A 193 -12.66 -4.00 9.24
N THR A 194 -12.95 -4.90 8.31
CA THR A 194 -13.85 -4.64 7.17
C THR A 194 -15.22 -4.10 7.62
N GLU A 195 -15.91 -4.77 8.54
CA GLU A 195 -17.25 -4.34 8.97
C GLU A 195 -17.23 -2.96 9.65
N ALA A 196 -16.27 -2.74 10.55
CA ALA A 196 -16.11 -1.48 11.26
C ALA A 196 -15.82 -0.31 10.29
N LEU A 197 -14.89 -0.51 9.35
CA LEU A 197 -14.52 0.49 8.34
C LEU A 197 -15.67 0.79 7.39
N ILE A 198 -16.39 -0.22 6.92
CA ILE A 198 -17.59 -0.03 6.09
C ILE A 198 -18.63 0.80 6.86
N SER A 199 -18.85 0.50 8.13
CA SER A 199 -19.80 1.24 8.99
C SER A 199 -19.41 2.71 9.13
N LYS A 200 -18.12 2.99 9.39
CA LYS A 200 -17.57 4.36 9.47
C LYS A 200 -17.80 5.13 8.17
N VAL A 201 -17.38 4.59 7.02
CA VAL A 201 -17.53 5.26 5.72
C VAL A 201 -19.01 5.46 5.36
N LYS A 202 -19.88 4.48 5.66
CA LYS A 202 -21.32 4.60 5.39
C LYS A 202 -21.99 5.73 6.16
N LYS A 203 -21.54 6.09 7.37
CA LYS A 203 -22.08 7.26 8.10
C LYS A 203 -21.93 8.54 7.27
N TYR A 204 -20.76 8.73 6.63
CA TYR A 204 -20.50 9.87 5.75
C TYR A 204 -21.31 9.77 4.45
N ALA A 205 -21.29 8.59 3.80
CA ALA A 205 -22.02 8.38 2.55
C ALA A 205 -23.54 8.60 2.71
N ASP A 206 -24.14 8.02 3.76
CA ASP A 206 -25.57 8.16 4.05
C ASP A 206 -25.94 9.62 4.36
N ALA A 207 -25.08 10.36 5.05
CA ALA A 207 -25.28 11.78 5.30
C ALA A 207 -25.23 12.60 4.00
N ALA A 208 -24.26 12.32 3.12
CA ALA A 208 -24.15 12.98 1.82
C ALA A 208 -25.36 12.67 0.91
N VAL A 209 -25.81 11.41 0.89
CA VAL A 209 -26.99 10.99 0.12
C VAL A 209 -28.27 11.65 0.64
N LYS A 210 -28.44 11.75 1.97
CA LYS A 210 -29.56 12.51 2.57
C LYS A 210 -29.54 13.99 2.17
N ASN A 211 -28.36 14.55 1.93
CA ASN A 211 -28.16 15.91 1.44
C ASN A 211 -28.27 16.04 -0.10
N GLY A 212 -28.71 14.99 -0.79
CA GLY A 212 -29.02 15.00 -2.22
C GLY A 212 -27.87 14.63 -3.15
N LYS A 213 -26.72 14.18 -2.64
CA LYS A 213 -25.63 13.67 -3.48
C LYS A 213 -25.90 12.24 -3.94
N THR A 214 -25.43 11.90 -5.13
CA THR A 214 -25.34 10.49 -5.54
C THR A 214 -24.17 9.80 -4.82
N PRO A 215 -24.17 8.46 -4.68
CA PRO A 215 -23.03 7.73 -4.15
C PRO A 215 -21.73 8.03 -4.92
N GLU A 216 -21.80 8.15 -6.24
CA GLU A 216 -20.67 8.53 -7.09
C GLU A 216 -20.18 9.96 -6.82
N ASP A 217 -21.08 10.93 -6.67
CA ASP A 217 -20.70 12.31 -6.35
C ASP A 217 -20.05 12.41 -4.96
N PHE A 218 -20.52 11.64 -3.98
CA PHE A 218 -19.87 11.53 -2.68
C PHE A 218 -18.42 11.03 -2.83
N MET A 219 -18.20 9.93 -3.54
CA MET A 219 -16.86 9.39 -3.77
C MET A 219 -15.96 10.35 -4.55
N LYS A 220 -16.49 11.15 -5.48
CA LYS A 220 -15.71 12.12 -6.25
C LYS A 220 -15.41 13.42 -5.50
N GLN A 221 -16.32 13.91 -4.68
CA GLN A 221 -16.24 15.26 -4.12
C GLN A 221 -15.88 15.29 -2.63
N GLU A 222 -16.07 14.18 -1.91
CA GLU A 222 -15.86 14.09 -0.46
C GLU A 222 -14.96 12.90 -0.10
N PHE A 223 -14.06 12.53 -0.99
CA PHE A 223 -13.17 11.39 -0.79
C PHE A 223 -12.26 11.54 0.44
N ASN A 224 -11.95 12.77 0.83
CA ASN A 224 -11.25 13.05 2.08
C ASN A 224 -11.98 12.50 3.32
N ASN A 225 -13.32 12.48 3.32
CA ASN A 225 -14.11 11.91 4.42
C ASN A 225 -13.97 10.38 4.45
N VAL A 226 -13.86 9.74 3.27
CA VAL A 226 -13.59 8.30 3.15
C VAL A 226 -12.20 7.99 3.72
N LEU A 227 -11.17 8.74 3.32
CA LEU A 227 -9.81 8.57 3.84
C LEU A 227 -9.75 8.80 5.35
N PHE A 228 -10.42 9.84 5.85
CA PHE A 228 -10.52 10.11 7.28
C PHE A 228 -11.14 8.92 8.04
N ALA A 229 -12.28 8.41 7.58
CA ALA A 229 -12.95 7.27 8.19
C ALA A 229 -12.11 5.97 8.14
N LEU A 230 -11.34 5.77 7.06
CA LEU A 230 -10.54 4.57 6.88
C LEU A 230 -9.21 4.58 7.64
N LEU A 231 -8.58 5.76 7.74
CA LEU A 231 -7.17 5.88 8.12
C LEU A 231 -6.95 6.80 9.33
N ALA A 232 -7.83 7.77 9.59
CA ALA A 232 -7.65 8.77 10.65
C ALA A 232 -8.45 8.47 11.92
N GLU A 233 -9.65 7.89 11.79
CA GLU A 233 -10.46 7.51 12.95
C GLU A 233 -9.79 6.36 13.70
N LYS A 234 -9.22 6.66 14.87
CA LYS A 234 -8.88 5.65 15.88
C LYS A 234 -10.12 4.76 16.06
N ASP A 235 -9.91 3.44 16.13
CA ASP A 235 -11.02 2.52 16.33
C ASP A 235 -11.67 2.84 17.69
N GLU A 236 -12.85 3.49 17.65
CA GLU A 236 -13.72 3.60 18.82
C GLU A 236 -14.27 2.21 19.11
N GLU A 237 -13.47 1.36 19.74
CA GLU A 237 -14.00 0.18 20.39
C GLU A 237 -14.98 0.62 21.50
N PRO A 238 -16.11 -0.10 21.70
CA PRO A 238 -16.94 0.12 22.86
C PRO A 238 -16.07 -0.10 24.10
N GLN A 239 -15.93 0.96 24.91
CA GLN A 239 -15.17 0.98 26.15
C GLN A 239 -15.45 -0.26 27.00
N ALA A 240 -14.51 -1.21 26.98
CA ALA A 240 -14.22 -2.04 28.14
C ALA A 240 -13.00 -1.41 28.82
N GLU A 241 -13.18 -1.07 30.09
CA GLU A 241 -12.19 -0.43 30.93
C GLU A 241 -10.85 -1.20 30.94
N THR A 242 -9.78 -0.63 30.38
CA THR A 242 -8.56 -0.18 31.08
C THR A 242 -7.30 -0.22 30.20
N ALA A 243 -6.50 0.84 30.37
CA ALA A 243 -5.10 1.02 29.99
C ALA A 243 -4.78 1.32 28.51
N ALA A 244 -3.95 2.35 28.34
CA ALA A 244 -3.44 2.85 27.07
C ALA A 244 -2.87 1.73 26.20
N GLU A 245 -3.38 1.60 24.97
CA GLU A 245 -2.74 0.77 23.94
C GLU A 245 -1.63 1.59 23.26
N GLU A 246 -0.44 1.45 23.84
CA GLU A 246 0.82 1.47 23.09
C GLU A 246 0.74 0.41 21.98
N SER A 247 1.43 0.62 20.86
CA SER A 247 1.51 -0.35 19.76
C SER A 247 2.09 -1.67 20.26
N SER A 248 1.24 -2.59 20.70
CA SER A 248 1.71 -3.88 21.20
C SER A 248 2.09 -4.76 20.03
N VAL A 249 3.39 -4.80 19.73
CA VAL A 249 3.97 -5.81 18.85
C VAL A 249 3.59 -7.19 19.40
N GLU A 250 2.94 -8.02 18.59
CA GLU A 250 2.60 -9.39 18.98
C GLU A 250 3.86 -10.28 18.97
N TRP A 251 4.27 -10.74 20.15
CA TRP A 251 5.44 -11.61 20.35
C TRP A 251 5.05 -13.09 20.37
N ALA A 252 5.89 -13.97 19.82
CA ALA A 252 5.56 -15.40 19.76
C ALA A 252 5.63 -16.08 21.14
N ASN A 253 6.33 -15.48 22.09
CA ASN A 253 6.45 -15.94 23.47
C ASN A 253 6.85 -14.80 24.43
N ASP A 254 6.69 -15.03 25.73
CA ASP A 254 6.98 -14.04 26.77
C ASP A 254 8.45 -13.61 26.79
N MET A 255 9.39 -14.49 26.43
CA MET A 255 10.81 -14.15 26.45
C MET A 255 11.19 -13.16 25.32
N GLU A 256 10.56 -13.26 24.16
CA GLU A 256 10.73 -12.26 23.09
C GLU A 256 10.16 -10.91 23.51
N LYS A 257 8.99 -10.91 24.16
CA LYS A 257 8.36 -9.70 24.70
C LYS A 257 9.18 -9.04 25.80
N GLU A 258 9.67 -9.82 26.76
CA GLU A 258 10.55 -9.33 27.83
C GLU A 258 11.87 -8.77 27.27
N THR A 259 12.39 -9.37 26.20
CA THR A 259 13.58 -8.84 25.52
C THR A 259 13.30 -7.51 24.84
N ALA A 260 12.13 -7.35 24.22
CA ALA A 260 11.68 -6.10 23.64
C ALA A 260 11.57 -4.99 24.70
N ALA A 261 10.94 -5.28 25.84
CA ALA A 261 10.87 -4.34 26.95
C ALA A 261 12.26 -3.95 27.48
N ALA A 262 13.19 -4.90 27.58
CA ALA A 262 14.57 -4.62 27.98
C ALA A 262 15.33 -3.77 26.95
N ILE A 263 15.01 -3.89 25.65
CA ILE A 263 15.54 -3.01 24.59
C ILE A 263 14.99 -1.60 24.75
N GLU A 264 13.67 -1.45 24.96
CA GLU A 264 13.02 -0.14 25.16
C GLU A 264 13.58 0.57 26.38
N GLU A 265 13.65 -0.11 27.52
CA GLU A 265 14.27 0.42 28.75
C GLU A 265 15.74 0.80 28.50
N GLY A 266 16.47 -0.06 27.79
CA GLY A 266 17.86 0.19 27.43
C GLY A 266 18.06 1.42 26.55
N LEU A 267 17.19 1.64 25.57
CA LEU A 267 17.28 2.79 24.68
C LEU A 267 16.60 4.05 25.25
N SER A 268 15.85 3.92 26.33
CA SER A 268 15.23 5.05 27.01
C SER A 268 16.29 5.97 27.65
N GLY A 269 16.12 7.28 27.46
CA GLY A 269 17.02 8.32 27.98
C GLY A 269 17.64 9.19 26.90
N ASP A 270 18.51 10.12 27.30
CA ASP A 270 19.04 11.16 26.39
C ASP A 270 20.14 10.66 25.42
N GLU A 271 20.57 9.39 25.54
CA GLU A 271 21.61 8.79 24.67
C GLU A 271 21.07 8.45 23.27
N TYR A 272 19.75 8.24 23.11
CA TYR A 272 19.13 7.83 21.84
C TYR A 272 17.87 8.67 21.54
N PRO A 273 17.59 8.99 20.26
CA PRO A 273 16.30 9.56 19.87
C PRO A 273 15.17 8.58 20.18
N THR A 274 14.08 9.04 20.80
CA THR A 274 12.91 8.20 21.12
C THR A 274 12.31 7.59 19.85
N GLU A 275 12.43 8.28 18.72
CA GLU A 275 11.96 7.84 17.40
C GLU A 275 12.73 6.62 16.87
N LEU A 276 13.90 6.30 17.43
CA LEU A 276 14.68 5.12 17.06
C LEU A 276 14.05 3.82 17.58
N ILE A 277 13.37 3.88 18.73
CA ILE A 277 12.91 2.70 19.48
C ILE A 277 12.03 1.78 18.62
N PRO A 278 10.99 2.27 17.90
CA PRO A 278 10.15 1.41 17.06
C PRO A 278 10.93 0.65 15.98
N ALA A 279 11.91 1.30 15.35
CA ALA A 279 12.74 0.67 14.32
C ALA A 279 13.65 -0.43 14.89
N VAL A 280 14.13 -0.25 16.12
CA VAL A 280 14.94 -1.29 16.81
C VAL A 280 14.06 -2.46 17.27
N ILE A 281 12.82 -2.18 17.65
CA ILE A 281 11.86 -3.24 18.01
C ILE A 281 11.48 -4.07 16.78
N ASP A 282 11.37 -3.45 15.61
CA ASP A 282 11.16 -4.16 14.33
C ASP A 282 12.35 -5.05 13.94
N ILE A 283 13.60 -4.59 14.18
CA ILE A 283 14.80 -5.44 14.06
C ILE A 283 14.68 -6.67 14.94
N TRP A 284 14.33 -6.47 16.21
CA TRP A 284 14.24 -7.55 17.17
C TRP A 284 13.16 -8.56 16.75
N LYS A 285 12.02 -8.07 16.29
CA LYS A 285 10.92 -8.88 15.75
C LYS A 285 11.37 -9.70 14.53
N THR A 286 12.01 -9.06 13.56
CA THR A 286 12.54 -9.72 12.36
C THR A 286 13.54 -10.82 12.70
N PHE A 287 14.45 -10.56 13.66
CA PHE A 287 15.39 -11.58 14.14
C PHE A 287 14.67 -12.78 14.77
N CYS A 288 13.66 -12.54 15.61
CA CYS A 288 12.89 -13.60 16.26
C CYS A 288 12.16 -14.49 15.24
N GLU A 289 11.57 -13.89 14.22
CA GLU A 289 10.85 -14.61 13.16
C GLU A 289 11.78 -15.48 12.30
N LYS A 290 12.99 -14.98 12.01
CA LYS A 290 13.98 -15.74 11.23
C LYS A 290 14.66 -16.84 12.03
N LYS A 291 14.97 -16.58 13.31
CA LYS A 291 15.88 -17.44 14.09
C LYS A 291 15.18 -18.30 15.13
N SER A 292 13.99 -17.90 15.58
CA SER A 292 13.27 -18.48 16.72
C SER A 292 14.22 -18.76 17.91
N PRO A 293 14.88 -17.72 18.46
CA PRO A 293 15.98 -17.88 19.40
C PRO A 293 15.52 -18.48 20.73
N VAL A 294 16.36 -19.31 21.34
CA VAL A 294 16.15 -19.76 22.72
C VAL A 294 16.67 -18.69 23.68
N ILE A 295 15.75 -17.89 24.22
CA ILE A 295 16.06 -16.79 25.13
C ILE A 295 16.00 -17.31 26.57
N ARG A 296 17.13 -17.25 27.28
CA ARG A 296 17.20 -17.57 28.72
C ARG A 296 17.36 -16.36 29.61
N LYS A 297 17.87 -15.28 29.04
CA LYS A 297 18.15 -14.01 29.72
C LYS A 297 17.88 -12.88 28.73
N PRO A 298 16.74 -12.17 28.84
CA PRO A 298 16.36 -11.10 27.92
C PRO A 298 17.45 -10.03 27.73
N GLU A 299 18.11 -9.65 28.82
CA GLU A 299 19.14 -8.61 28.84
C GLU A 299 20.38 -8.96 28.00
N ALA A 300 20.61 -10.25 27.75
CA ALA A 300 21.71 -10.71 26.90
C ALA A 300 21.48 -10.41 25.41
N PHE A 301 20.23 -10.54 24.94
CA PHE A 301 19.85 -10.18 23.58
C PHE A 301 19.61 -8.68 23.46
N ALA A 302 19.00 -8.04 24.46
CA ALA A 302 18.81 -6.58 24.47
C ALA A 302 20.14 -5.82 24.34
N ALA A 303 21.15 -6.19 25.14
CA ALA A 303 22.49 -5.62 25.04
C ALA A 303 23.15 -5.85 23.66
N ALA A 304 22.85 -6.96 23.01
CA ALA A 304 23.40 -7.29 21.70
C ALA A 304 22.70 -6.55 20.56
N VAL A 305 21.38 -6.35 20.67
CA VAL A 305 20.61 -5.51 19.74
C VAL A 305 21.05 -4.05 19.83
N GLU A 306 21.19 -3.51 21.04
CA GLU A 306 21.72 -2.14 21.22
C GLU A 306 23.14 -2.00 20.63
N TYR A 307 24.00 -3.01 20.83
CA TYR A 307 25.34 -3.03 20.23
C TYR A 307 25.29 -3.08 18.69
N TYR A 308 24.37 -3.87 18.12
CA TYR A 308 24.17 -4.00 16.68
C TYR A 308 23.70 -2.69 16.04
N VAL A 309 22.71 -2.04 16.63
CA VAL A 309 22.21 -0.73 16.18
C VAL A 309 23.32 0.32 16.23
N ASN A 310 24.09 0.39 17.31
CA ASN A 310 25.23 1.31 17.39
C ASN A 310 26.29 1.05 16.30
N ALA A 311 26.50 -0.22 15.90
CA ALA A 311 27.48 -0.57 14.88
C ALA A 311 27.07 -0.12 13.47
N ILE A 312 25.75 -0.03 13.18
CA ILE A 312 25.21 0.28 11.85
C ILE A 312 24.68 1.72 11.71
N SER A 313 24.32 2.39 12.81
CA SER A 313 23.61 3.68 12.79
C SER A 313 24.48 4.93 12.92
N LEU A 314 25.67 4.85 13.54
CA LEU A 314 26.34 6.04 14.09
C LEU A 314 27.82 6.16 13.69
N ASN A 315 28.14 6.30 12.40
CA ASN A 315 29.41 6.83 11.84
C ASN A 315 30.73 6.59 12.66
N GLY A 316 30.88 5.44 13.33
CA GLY A 316 32.06 5.08 14.11
C GLY A 316 32.09 5.48 15.61
N ALA A 317 31.02 6.01 16.21
CA ALA A 317 30.94 6.17 17.68
C ALA A 317 30.54 4.84 18.34
N SER A 318 31.47 3.88 18.40
CA SER A 318 31.16 2.54 18.92
C SER A 318 30.99 2.55 20.44
N VAL A 319 29.77 2.33 20.94
CA VAL A 319 29.57 1.92 22.32
C VAL A 319 30.28 0.58 22.52
N SER A 320 31.15 0.47 23.53
CA SER A 320 31.89 -0.79 23.76
C SER A 320 31.00 -1.87 24.38
N GLN A 321 31.26 -3.14 24.02
CA GLN A 321 30.59 -4.29 24.67
C GLN A 321 30.81 -4.31 26.18
N ALA A 322 31.91 -3.73 26.68
CA ALA A 322 32.17 -3.59 28.12
C ALA A 322 31.22 -2.58 28.80
N LYS A 323 30.87 -1.47 28.14
CA LYS A 323 29.87 -0.51 28.64
C LYS A 323 28.50 -1.19 28.73
N LEU A 324 28.07 -1.88 27.67
CA LEU A 324 26.77 -2.56 27.62
C LEU A 324 26.69 -3.76 28.57
N ALA A 325 27.77 -4.51 28.72
CA ALA A 325 27.88 -5.59 29.71
C ALA A 325 27.56 -5.09 31.13
N LYS A 326 28.10 -3.93 31.50
CA LYS A 326 27.80 -3.29 32.79
C LYS A 326 26.36 -2.78 32.86
N LYS A 327 25.86 -2.16 31.79
CA LYS A 327 24.48 -1.62 31.70
C LYS A 327 23.41 -2.70 31.90
N TYR A 328 23.55 -3.83 31.21
CA TYR A 328 22.57 -4.92 31.19
C TYR A 328 22.87 -6.07 32.17
N GLY A 329 23.95 -5.97 32.96
CA GLY A 329 24.34 -7.01 33.91
C GLY A 329 24.65 -8.36 33.24
N VAL A 330 25.34 -8.34 32.10
CA VAL A 330 25.77 -9.53 31.34
C VAL A 330 27.26 -9.49 31.02
N SER A 331 27.87 -10.58 30.56
CA SER A 331 29.28 -10.56 30.16
C SER A 331 29.47 -10.03 28.74
N ALA A 332 30.59 -9.34 28.49
CA ALA A 332 30.95 -8.89 27.13
C ALA A 332 31.06 -10.06 26.15
N SER A 333 31.50 -11.24 26.61
CA SER A 333 31.53 -12.46 25.79
C SER A 333 30.13 -12.93 25.37
N THR A 334 29.12 -12.75 26.23
CA THR A 334 27.72 -13.07 25.90
C THR A 334 27.20 -12.12 24.84
N ILE A 335 27.44 -10.82 24.99
CA ILE A 335 27.07 -9.80 23.99
C ILE A 335 27.72 -10.11 22.65
N SER A 336 29.03 -10.39 22.62
CA SER A 336 29.76 -10.74 21.40
C SER A 336 29.16 -11.95 20.68
N SER A 337 28.80 -13.01 21.43
CA SER A 337 28.17 -14.20 20.86
C SER A 337 26.78 -13.91 20.28
N ARG A 338 25.94 -13.16 20.99
CA ARG A 338 24.59 -12.83 20.54
C ARG A 338 24.60 -11.83 19.37
N TYR A 339 25.51 -10.85 19.40
CA TYR A 339 25.71 -9.90 18.31
C TYR A 339 26.05 -10.60 17.00
N LYS A 340 27.01 -11.54 17.01
CA LYS A 340 27.36 -12.31 15.80
C LYS A 340 26.17 -13.10 15.25
N GLU A 341 25.32 -13.61 16.13
CA GLU A 341 24.10 -14.32 15.75
C GLU A 341 23.09 -13.38 15.08
N ILE A 342 22.89 -12.18 15.64
CA ILE A 342 22.03 -11.14 15.06
C ILE A 342 22.58 -10.65 13.72
N GLU A 343 23.85 -10.26 13.68
CA GLU A 343 24.54 -9.74 12.50
C GLU A 343 24.50 -10.73 11.33
N SER A 344 24.79 -12.01 11.57
CA SER A 344 24.72 -13.03 10.52
C SER A 344 23.29 -13.36 10.06
N THR A 345 22.28 -13.12 10.89
CA THR A 345 20.87 -13.37 10.53
C THR A 345 20.26 -12.19 9.77
N LEU A 346 20.74 -10.97 10.03
CA LEU A 346 20.22 -9.71 9.50
C LEU A 346 21.13 -9.03 8.47
N GLN A 347 22.07 -9.80 7.88
CA GLN A 347 23.10 -9.26 6.98
C GLN A 347 22.50 -8.57 5.73
N ASP A 348 21.36 -9.04 5.24
CA ASP A 348 20.66 -8.47 4.06
C ASP A 348 19.72 -7.29 4.42
N GLU A 349 19.40 -7.14 5.71
CA GLU A 349 18.52 -6.08 6.23
C GLU A 349 19.29 -4.88 6.77
N ALA A 350 20.59 -5.03 7.01
CA ALA A 350 21.46 -3.97 7.52
C ALA A 350 21.44 -2.71 6.64
N ASP A 351 21.41 -2.87 5.31
CA ASP A 351 21.34 -1.76 4.36
C ASP A 351 19.98 -1.03 4.39
N ARG A 352 18.89 -1.77 4.62
CA ARG A 352 17.53 -1.20 4.76
C ARG A 352 17.43 -0.39 6.06
N PHE A 353 18.01 -0.90 7.14
CA PHE A 353 18.00 -0.20 8.42
C PHE A 353 18.90 1.05 8.41
N ALA A 354 20.08 0.98 7.80
CA ALA A 354 20.95 2.14 7.64
C ALA A 354 20.27 3.26 6.83
N GLN A 355 19.53 2.90 5.77
CA GLN A 355 18.73 3.86 4.98
C GLN A 355 17.56 4.46 5.77
N ALA A 356 16.91 3.68 6.62
CA ALA A 356 15.81 4.13 7.47
C ALA A 356 16.24 5.17 8.54
N LEU A 357 17.54 5.24 8.86
CA LEU A 357 18.10 6.17 9.84
C LEU A 357 18.75 7.41 9.24
N SER A 358 19.08 7.38 7.94
CA SER A 358 19.62 8.53 7.20
C SER A 358 18.53 9.38 6.52
N SER A 359 17.27 9.00 6.65
CA SER A 359 16.10 9.61 6.00
C SER A 359 15.10 10.10 7.03
#